data_AF-A0A2G9PUR7-F1
#
_entry.id   AF-A0A2G9PUR7-F1
#
_cell.length_a   1.000
_cell.length_b   1.000
_cell.length_c   1.000
_cell.angle_alpha   90.00
_cell.angle_beta   90.00
_cell.angle_gamma   90.00
#
_symmetry.space_group_name_H-M   'P 1'
#
loop_
_entity.id
_entity.type
_entity.pdbx_description
1 polymer ?
#
loop_
_entity_poly.entity_id
_entity_poly.type
_entity_poly.pdbx_seq_one_letter_code
_entity_poly.pdbx_strand_id
1 'polypeptide(L)'
;MVISRNLKKLDTAGDYIIYPMKKDYLTCLLTMNKLGLKSAIALRCPIDGLDEIVERSKTYSIRLEFDMQNESIVDETIETYLRVKVECPDSVICLQAYLQRTIDDLKNIKNAEPNIRIVKGAFNAKGQCHDISENFIKCVGYCLENDLNVKIATHDQMLVDMFQDLRLQVMHGYGKDFRSHTGGIEEYVLHGNIYHAIQLRNIKWLIKKVIR
;
A
#
# COMPACT_ATOMS: atom_id res chain seq x y z
N MET A 1 -6.71 24.24 7.60
CA MET A 1 -6.54 24.65 9.02
C MET A 1 -6.23 23.49 9.99
N VAL A 2 -6.09 22.23 9.54
CA VAL A 2 -5.40 21.15 10.30
C VAL A 2 -4.29 20.51 9.44
N ILE A 3 -4.60 20.27 8.16
CA ILE A 3 -3.68 19.71 7.15
C ILE A 3 -2.41 20.58 6.96
N SER A 4 -2.53 21.91 6.85
CA SER A 4 -1.39 22.81 6.61
C SER A 4 -0.39 22.93 7.77
N ARG A 5 -0.79 22.66 9.02
CA ARG A 5 0.11 22.70 10.18
C ARG A 5 0.97 21.43 10.28
N ASN A 6 0.41 20.28 9.91
CA ASN A 6 1.13 18.99 9.93
C ASN A 6 1.99 18.81 8.66
N LEU A 7 1.54 19.30 7.51
CA LEU A 7 2.28 19.19 6.24
C LEU A 7 3.61 19.97 6.23
N LYS A 8 3.69 21.11 6.92
CA LYS A 8 4.94 21.90 7.02
C LYS A 8 6.05 21.23 7.83
N LYS A 9 5.73 20.14 8.57
CA LYS A 9 6.69 19.34 9.35
C LYS A 9 7.17 18.09 8.62
N LEU A 10 6.62 17.79 7.44
CA LEU A 10 7.04 16.63 6.65
C LEU A 10 8.33 16.99 5.92
N ASP A 11 9.44 16.57 6.52
CA ASP A 11 10.78 16.72 5.99
C ASP A 11 10.90 16.02 4.62
N THR A 12 11.66 16.61 3.72
CA THR A 12 11.70 16.30 2.27
C THR A 12 12.37 14.97 1.90
N ALA A 13 12.45 14.01 2.84
CA ALA A 13 13.24 12.79 2.69
C ALA A 13 12.43 11.51 2.38
N GLY A 14 11.10 11.52 2.51
CA GLY A 14 10.25 10.33 2.31
C GLY A 14 8.95 10.59 1.54
N ASP A 15 8.41 9.53 0.91
CA ASP A 15 7.06 9.51 0.35
C ASP A 15 6.05 9.29 1.47
N TYR A 16 5.19 10.29 1.72
CA TYR A 16 4.14 10.24 2.75
C TYR A 16 2.75 9.94 2.20
N ILE A 17 1.88 9.35 3.02
CA ILE A 17 0.47 9.13 2.64
C ILE A 17 -0.47 9.88 3.58
N ILE A 18 -1.31 10.74 2.99
CA ILE A 18 -2.24 11.60 3.72
C ILE A 18 -3.62 10.97 3.75
N TYR A 19 -4.20 10.90 4.94
CA TYR A 19 -5.59 10.49 5.15
C TYR A 19 -6.47 11.72 5.37
N PRO A 20 -7.14 12.23 4.32
CA PRO A 20 -8.05 13.36 4.45
C PRO A 20 -9.31 12.99 5.26
N MET A 21 -9.93 14.00 5.87
CA MET A 21 -11.30 13.88 6.36
C MET A 21 -12.25 13.72 5.16
N LYS A 22 -13.37 13.01 5.33
CA LYS A 22 -14.32 12.70 4.23
C LYS A 22 -14.64 13.95 3.40
N LYS A 23 -14.59 13.82 2.07
CA LYS A 23 -14.81 14.86 1.05
C LYS A 23 -13.78 16.01 0.98
N ASP A 24 -12.73 16.00 1.81
CA ASP A 24 -11.67 17.03 1.75
C ASP A 24 -10.52 16.66 0.78
N TYR A 25 -10.75 15.69 -0.10
CA TYR A 25 -9.74 15.17 -1.03
C TYR A 25 -9.25 16.23 -2.02
N LEU A 26 -10.17 17.01 -2.60
CA LEU A 26 -9.82 18.05 -3.58
C LEU A 26 -8.99 19.16 -2.93
N THR A 27 -9.36 19.59 -1.71
CA THR A 27 -8.58 20.57 -0.94
C THR A 27 -7.19 20.02 -0.61
N CYS A 28 -7.08 18.75 -0.22
CA CYS A 28 -5.80 18.10 0.03
C CYS A 28 -4.93 18.09 -1.22
N LEU A 29 -5.46 17.63 -2.36
CA LEU A 29 -4.77 17.61 -3.64
C LEU A 29 -4.27 19.01 -4.05
N LEU A 30 -5.13 20.02 -3.95
CA LEU A 30 -4.76 21.41 -4.22
C LEU A 30 -3.68 21.92 -3.27
N THR A 31 -3.78 21.59 -1.99
CA THR A 31 -2.80 22.01 -0.97
C THR A 31 -1.44 21.37 -1.21
N MET A 32 -1.41 20.06 -1.48
CA MET A 32 -0.19 19.32 -1.80
C MET A 32 0.49 19.88 -3.06
N ASN A 33 -0.28 20.13 -4.12
CA ASN A 33 0.23 20.73 -5.35
C ASN A 33 0.84 22.12 -5.08
N LYS A 34 0.15 22.99 -4.34
CA LYS A 34 0.68 24.32 -3.95
C LYS A 34 1.96 24.25 -3.13
N LEU A 35 2.15 23.18 -2.36
CA LEU A 35 3.36 22.95 -1.57
C LEU A 35 4.45 22.19 -2.34
N GLY A 36 4.19 21.76 -3.58
CA GLY A 36 5.13 20.97 -4.38
C GLY A 36 5.35 19.54 -3.87
N LEU A 37 4.42 19.00 -3.07
CA LEU A 37 4.54 17.67 -2.47
C LEU A 37 4.12 16.58 -3.47
N LYS A 38 5.05 15.71 -3.84
CA LYS A 38 4.80 14.53 -4.70
C LYS A 38 4.69 13.29 -3.84
N SER A 39 3.51 13.12 -3.24
CA SER A 39 3.22 12.08 -2.23
C SER A 39 1.98 11.28 -2.65
N ALA A 40 1.27 10.65 -1.70
CA ALA A 40 -0.03 10.03 -1.99
C ALA A 40 -1.16 10.49 -1.06
N ILE A 41 -2.39 10.31 -1.52
CA ILE A 41 -3.60 10.46 -0.71
C ILE A 41 -4.32 9.11 -0.57
N ALA A 42 -4.76 8.80 0.64
CA ALA A 42 -5.51 7.59 0.95
C ALA A 42 -7.02 7.82 0.79
N LEU A 43 -7.59 7.25 -0.27
CA LEU A 43 -9.01 7.23 -0.57
C LEU A 43 -9.74 6.17 0.25
N ARG A 44 -10.84 6.56 0.89
CA ARG A 44 -11.78 5.67 1.56
C ARG A 44 -13.05 5.59 0.73
N CYS A 45 -13.24 4.48 0.04
CA CYS A 45 -14.42 4.20 -0.78
C CYS A 45 -15.60 3.71 0.09
N PRO A 46 -16.86 3.90 -0.35
CA PRO A 46 -17.26 4.72 -1.50
C PRO A 46 -17.04 6.21 -1.27
N ILE A 47 -16.88 6.95 -2.37
CA ILE A 47 -16.54 8.37 -2.37
C ILE A 47 -17.27 9.11 -3.49
N ASP A 48 -17.90 10.23 -3.14
CA ASP A 48 -18.51 11.14 -4.11
C ASP A 48 -17.44 11.92 -4.89
N GLY A 49 -17.68 12.15 -6.18
CA GLY A 49 -16.78 12.96 -7.01
C GLY A 49 -15.45 12.27 -7.35
N LEU A 50 -15.42 10.94 -7.36
CA LEU A 50 -14.21 10.17 -7.66
C LEU A 50 -13.55 10.59 -8.98
N ASP A 51 -14.33 10.86 -10.03
CA ASP A 51 -13.77 11.22 -11.33
C ASP A 51 -13.04 12.56 -11.29
N GLU A 52 -13.56 13.55 -10.57
CA GLU A 52 -12.85 14.82 -10.35
C GLU A 52 -11.57 14.60 -9.53
N ILE A 53 -11.62 13.74 -8.50
CA ILE A 53 -10.44 13.41 -7.70
C ILE A 53 -9.35 12.74 -8.56
N VAL A 54 -9.74 11.82 -9.45
CA VAL A 54 -8.85 11.14 -10.40
C VAL A 54 -8.26 12.13 -11.41
N GLU A 55 -9.06 13.06 -11.94
CA GLU A 55 -8.58 14.10 -12.85
C GLU A 55 -7.55 15.02 -12.17
N ARG A 56 -7.84 15.47 -10.95
CA ARG A 56 -6.95 16.33 -10.17
C ARG A 56 -5.67 15.60 -9.75
N SER A 57 -5.76 14.33 -9.36
CA SER A 57 -4.60 13.55 -8.96
C SER A 57 -3.61 13.37 -10.12
N LYS A 58 -4.11 13.08 -11.33
CA LYS A 58 -3.31 13.03 -12.57
C LYS A 58 -2.66 14.38 -12.85
N THR A 59 -3.44 15.47 -12.82
CA THR A 59 -2.96 16.84 -13.08
C THR A 59 -1.82 17.24 -12.14
N TYR A 60 -1.92 16.86 -10.86
CA TYR A 60 -0.93 17.24 -9.85
C TYR A 60 0.17 16.18 -9.65
N SER A 61 0.12 15.07 -10.39
CA SER A 61 1.03 13.92 -10.21
C SER A 61 1.08 13.44 -8.75
N ILE A 62 -0.09 13.34 -8.11
CA ILE A 62 -0.25 12.84 -6.75
C ILE A 62 -0.85 11.44 -6.81
N ARG A 63 -0.17 10.47 -6.19
CA ARG A 63 -0.61 9.07 -6.22
C ARG A 63 -1.90 8.87 -5.41
N LEU A 64 -2.77 7.99 -5.88
CA LEU A 64 -3.96 7.56 -5.15
C LEU A 64 -3.73 6.21 -4.46
N GLU A 65 -4.07 6.10 -3.18
CA GLU A 65 -4.09 4.83 -2.46
C GLU A 65 -5.48 4.49 -1.97
N PHE A 66 -6.04 3.36 -2.39
CA PHE A 66 -7.34 2.88 -1.97
C PHE A 66 -7.20 2.16 -0.63
N ASP A 67 -7.54 2.87 0.44
CA ASP A 67 -7.51 2.34 1.79
C ASP A 67 -8.71 1.42 2.03
N MET A 68 -8.45 0.29 2.68
CA MET A 68 -9.48 -0.73 2.90
C MET A 68 -10.13 -0.55 4.26
N GLN A 69 -11.45 -0.36 4.27
CA GLN A 69 -12.22 -0.25 5.51
C GLN A 69 -12.68 -1.63 6.00
N ASN A 70 -13.93 -1.78 6.40
CA ASN A 70 -14.46 -3.05 6.92
C ASN A 70 -14.86 -4.02 5.78
N GLU A 71 -15.12 -5.27 6.14
CA GLU A 71 -15.38 -6.38 5.20
C GLU A 71 -16.55 -6.13 4.23
N SER A 72 -17.52 -5.28 4.58
CA SER A 72 -18.72 -5.05 3.77
C SER A 72 -18.48 -4.24 2.49
N ILE A 73 -17.35 -3.54 2.39
CA ILE A 73 -17.03 -2.67 1.24
C ILE A 73 -15.83 -3.15 0.41
N VAL A 74 -15.33 -4.36 0.69
CA VAL A 74 -14.12 -4.90 0.04
C VAL A 74 -14.33 -5.00 -1.47
N ASP A 75 -15.45 -5.57 -1.89
CA ASP A 75 -15.79 -5.76 -3.30
C ASP A 75 -15.89 -4.41 -4.04
N GLU A 76 -16.66 -3.47 -3.48
CA GLU A 76 -16.83 -2.13 -4.06
C GLU A 76 -15.50 -1.37 -4.16
N THR A 77 -14.62 -1.52 -3.16
CA THR A 77 -13.30 -0.88 -3.17
C THR A 77 -12.38 -1.50 -4.22
N ILE A 78 -12.39 -2.83 -4.38
CA ILE A 78 -11.61 -3.53 -5.41
C ILE A 78 -12.09 -3.13 -6.81
N GLU A 79 -13.40 -3.13 -7.05
CA GLU A 79 -13.97 -2.73 -8.35
C GLU A 79 -13.59 -1.29 -8.69
N THR A 80 -13.74 -0.39 -7.72
CA THR A 80 -13.37 1.02 -7.89
C THR A 80 -11.88 1.19 -8.20
N TYR A 81 -11.01 0.47 -7.48
CA TYR A 81 -9.58 0.48 -7.72
C TYR A 81 -9.23 0.01 -9.14
N LEU A 82 -9.80 -1.12 -9.59
CA LEU A 82 -9.51 -1.67 -10.91
C LEU A 82 -9.87 -0.70 -12.02
N ARG A 83 -10.99 0.02 -11.89
CA ARG A 83 -11.36 1.11 -12.81
C ARG A 83 -10.29 2.20 -12.84
N VAL A 84 -9.90 2.69 -11.67
CA VAL A 84 -8.95 3.82 -11.55
C VAL A 84 -7.53 3.42 -11.95
N LYS A 85 -7.12 2.16 -11.74
CA LYS A 85 -5.79 1.64 -12.10
C LYS A 85 -5.48 1.78 -13.58
N VAL A 86 -6.50 1.73 -14.45
CA VAL A 86 -6.34 1.97 -15.90
C VAL A 86 -5.89 3.40 -16.19
N GLU A 87 -6.40 4.38 -15.44
CA GLU A 87 -6.10 5.81 -15.64
C GLU A 87 -4.93 6.30 -14.77
N CYS A 88 -4.71 5.65 -13.62
CA CYS A 88 -3.66 5.96 -12.65
C CYS A 88 -2.83 4.69 -12.39
N PRO A 89 -1.87 4.33 -13.26
CA PRO A 89 -1.09 3.09 -13.14
C PRO A 89 -0.25 2.99 -11.87
N ASP A 90 0.07 4.10 -11.23
CA ASP A 90 0.81 4.19 -9.97
C ASP A 90 -0.08 4.00 -8.73
N SER A 91 -1.40 3.99 -8.90
CA SER A 91 -2.34 3.81 -7.78
C SER A 91 -2.15 2.48 -7.05
N VAL A 92 -2.40 2.50 -5.74
CA VAL A 92 -2.18 1.38 -4.82
C VAL A 92 -3.48 0.94 -4.19
N ILE A 93 -3.69 -0.36 -4.03
CA ILE A 93 -4.80 -0.92 -3.24
C ILE A 93 -4.30 -1.51 -1.93
N CYS A 94 -5.00 -1.24 -0.83
CA CYS A 94 -4.80 -1.87 0.46
C CYS A 94 -5.59 -3.18 0.53
N LEU A 95 -4.97 -4.28 0.98
CA LEU A 95 -5.63 -5.56 1.25
C LEU A 95 -5.26 -6.06 2.65
N GLN A 96 -6.20 -6.71 3.32
CA GLN A 96 -6.14 -6.96 4.76
C GLN A 96 -6.02 -8.45 5.07
N ALA A 97 -4.86 -8.88 5.59
CA ALA A 97 -4.56 -10.27 5.86
C ALA A 97 -5.47 -10.96 6.89
N TYR A 98 -6.18 -10.21 7.73
CA TYR A 98 -7.13 -10.82 8.66
C TYR A 98 -8.34 -11.45 7.95
N LEU A 99 -8.67 -11.12 6.69
CA LEU A 99 -9.79 -11.74 5.99
C LEU A 99 -9.37 -13.03 5.30
N GLN A 100 -10.17 -14.09 5.45
CA GLN A 100 -9.94 -15.37 4.77
C GLN A 100 -9.94 -15.23 3.24
N ARG A 101 -10.77 -14.32 2.70
CA ARG A 101 -10.93 -14.07 1.26
C ARG A 101 -9.74 -13.41 0.57
N THR A 102 -8.81 -12.79 1.31
CA THR A 102 -7.79 -11.91 0.72
C THR A 102 -6.87 -12.60 -0.28
N ILE A 103 -6.56 -13.89 -0.07
CA ILE A 103 -5.75 -14.64 -1.04
C ILE A 103 -6.46 -14.80 -2.38
N ASP A 104 -7.77 -14.97 -2.36
CA ASP A 104 -8.57 -15.12 -3.57
C ASP A 104 -8.78 -13.77 -4.25
N ASP A 105 -8.96 -12.70 -3.47
CA ASP A 105 -8.96 -11.34 -3.99
C ASP A 105 -7.64 -11.04 -4.74
N LEU A 106 -6.49 -11.40 -4.15
CA LEU A 106 -5.17 -11.27 -4.79
C LEU A 106 -5.07 -12.05 -6.11
N LYS A 107 -5.63 -13.25 -6.19
CA LYS A 107 -5.68 -14.03 -7.44
C LYS A 107 -6.53 -13.33 -8.49
N ASN A 108 -7.70 -12.83 -8.08
CA ASN A 108 -8.66 -12.19 -8.97
C ASN A 108 -8.12 -10.91 -9.60
N ILE A 109 -7.35 -10.11 -8.85
CA ILE A 109 -6.81 -8.84 -9.35
C ILE A 109 -5.42 -8.95 -9.99
N LYS A 110 -4.76 -10.11 -9.91
CA LYS A 110 -3.36 -10.29 -10.33
C LYS A 110 -3.08 -9.79 -11.75
N ASN A 111 -3.97 -10.09 -12.70
CA ASN A 111 -3.77 -9.75 -14.12
C ASN A 111 -3.84 -8.24 -14.42
N ALA A 112 -4.30 -7.42 -13.46
CA ALA A 112 -4.26 -5.97 -13.57
C ALA A 112 -2.91 -5.36 -13.13
N GLU A 113 -1.92 -6.20 -12.81
CA GLU A 113 -0.59 -5.80 -12.30
C GLU A 113 -0.70 -4.76 -11.18
N PRO A 114 -1.43 -5.08 -10.10
CA PRO A 114 -1.75 -4.12 -9.05
C PRO A 114 -0.51 -3.71 -8.27
N ASN A 115 -0.51 -2.46 -7.79
CA ASN A 115 0.36 -2.07 -6.68
C ASN A 115 -0.42 -2.33 -5.40
N ILE A 116 0.13 -3.16 -4.51
CA ILE A 116 -0.59 -3.67 -3.35
C ILE A 116 0.11 -3.22 -2.07
N ARG A 117 -0.68 -2.82 -1.08
CA ARG A 117 -0.26 -2.68 0.32
C ARG A 117 -0.95 -3.76 1.16
N ILE A 118 -0.18 -4.66 1.76
CA ILE A 118 -0.71 -5.67 2.68
C ILE A 118 -0.61 -5.14 4.10
N VAL A 119 -1.74 -5.13 4.81
CA VAL A 119 -1.86 -4.81 6.24
C VAL A 119 -2.43 -6.01 6.99
N LYS A 120 -2.28 -6.06 8.31
CA LYS A 120 -3.00 -7.06 9.13
C LYS A 120 -4.51 -6.86 9.05
N GLY A 121 -4.97 -5.61 9.11
CA GLY A 121 -6.38 -5.26 9.29
C GLY A 121 -6.61 -4.61 10.65
N ALA A 122 -7.60 -3.73 10.76
CA ALA A 122 -7.85 -2.90 11.94
C ALA A 122 -9.31 -2.95 12.44
N PHE A 123 -10.17 -3.73 11.77
CA PHE A 123 -11.59 -3.82 12.06
C PHE A 123 -11.93 -5.21 12.60
N ASN A 124 -13.14 -5.36 13.16
CA ASN A 124 -13.72 -6.67 13.44
C ASN A 124 -14.44 -7.18 12.19
N ALA A 125 -14.33 -8.47 11.90
CA ALA A 125 -14.92 -9.10 10.72
C ALA A 125 -15.44 -10.50 11.06
N LYS A 126 -16.53 -10.92 10.43
CA LYS A 126 -17.01 -12.31 10.52
C LYS A 126 -16.10 -13.25 9.75
N GLY A 127 -15.54 -12.79 8.63
CA GLY A 127 -14.61 -13.55 7.79
C GLY A 127 -13.17 -13.56 8.31
N GLN A 128 -12.96 -13.33 9.61
CA GLN A 128 -11.62 -13.26 10.18
C GLN A 128 -10.95 -14.64 10.20
N CYS A 129 -9.68 -14.70 9.80
CA CYS A 129 -8.87 -15.90 9.92
C CYS A 129 -8.40 -16.10 11.36
N HIS A 130 -8.15 -17.37 11.72
CA HIS A 130 -7.69 -17.73 13.06
C HIS A 130 -6.27 -17.22 13.34
N ASP A 131 -5.35 -17.39 12.38
CA ASP A 131 -3.97 -16.91 12.47
C ASP A 131 -3.71 -15.80 11.43
N ILE A 132 -3.80 -14.55 11.88
CA ILE A 132 -3.61 -13.36 11.05
C ILE A 132 -2.15 -13.25 10.59
N SER A 133 -1.19 -13.61 11.43
CA SER A 133 0.23 -13.50 11.07
C SER A 133 0.61 -14.52 10.01
N GLU A 134 0.12 -15.77 10.14
CA GLU A 134 0.28 -16.79 9.12
C GLU A 134 -0.37 -16.36 7.79
N ASN A 135 -1.61 -15.85 7.83
CA ASN A 135 -2.28 -15.41 6.60
C ASN A 135 -1.61 -14.18 5.98
N PHE A 136 -1.03 -13.28 6.79
CA PHE A 136 -0.24 -12.15 6.34
C PHE A 136 0.99 -12.61 5.55
N ILE A 137 1.72 -13.60 6.08
CA ILE A 137 2.87 -14.20 5.41
C ILE A 137 2.43 -14.85 4.09
N LYS A 138 1.31 -15.58 4.07
CA LYS A 138 0.75 -16.19 2.85
C LYS A 138 0.42 -15.12 1.79
N CYS A 139 -0.22 -14.01 2.18
CA CYS A 139 -0.56 -12.92 1.26
C CYS A 139 0.69 -12.28 0.66
N VAL A 140 1.67 -11.95 1.49
CA VAL A 140 2.94 -11.37 1.02
C VAL A 140 3.70 -12.36 0.14
N GLY A 141 3.80 -13.63 0.55
CA GLY A 141 4.43 -14.70 -0.22
C GLY A 141 3.79 -14.86 -1.60
N TYR A 142 2.46 -14.88 -1.68
CA TYR A 142 1.74 -14.95 -2.94
C TYR A 142 2.10 -13.77 -3.87
N CYS A 143 2.15 -12.55 -3.37
CA CYS A 143 2.55 -11.39 -4.16
C CYS A 143 3.97 -11.55 -4.73
N LEU A 144 4.92 -12.00 -3.90
CA LEU A 144 6.32 -12.14 -4.26
C LEU A 144 6.55 -13.26 -5.29
N GLU A 145 5.87 -14.39 -5.14
CA GLU A 145 5.91 -15.51 -6.09
C GLU A 145 5.34 -15.13 -7.46
N ASN A 146 4.37 -14.22 -7.48
CA ASN A 146 3.67 -13.77 -8.67
C ASN A 146 4.21 -12.46 -9.26
N ASP A 147 5.31 -11.93 -8.71
CA ASP A 147 5.97 -10.69 -9.16
C ASP A 147 5.08 -9.44 -9.07
N LEU A 148 4.20 -9.41 -8.07
CA LEU A 148 3.35 -8.26 -7.79
C LEU A 148 4.10 -7.21 -6.98
N ASN A 149 3.87 -5.92 -7.27
CA ASN A 149 4.46 -4.83 -6.52
C ASN A 149 3.80 -4.73 -5.14
N VAL A 150 4.47 -5.21 -4.09
CA VAL A 150 3.92 -5.30 -2.74
C VAL A 150 4.64 -4.41 -1.74
N LYS A 151 3.86 -3.72 -0.92
CA LYS A 151 4.27 -2.97 0.27
C LYS A 151 3.78 -3.70 1.51
N ILE A 152 4.69 -3.95 2.44
CA ILE A 152 4.44 -4.67 3.68
C ILE A 152 4.24 -3.64 4.78
N ALA A 153 3.00 -3.41 5.20
CA ALA A 153 2.65 -2.41 6.21
C ALA A 153 2.24 -3.10 7.52
N THR A 154 3.19 -3.20 8.45
CA THR A 154 3.00 -3.85 9.76
C THR A 154 3.88 -3.21 10.82
N HIS A 155 3.37 -3.19 12.06
CA HIS A 155 4.13 -2.82 13.26
C HIS A 155 4.57 -4.04 14.07
N ASP A 156 4.21 -5.24 13.64
CA ASP A 156 4.67 -6.47 14.28
C ASP A 156 6.18 -6.62 14.04
N GLN A 157 6.95 -6.43 15.10
CA GLN A 157 8.41 -6.45 15.03
C GLN A 157 8.95 -7.77 14.50
N MET A 158 8.31 -8.91 14.85
CA MET A 158 8.76 -10.21 14.35
C MET A 158 8.58 -10.33 12.83
N LEU A 159 7.46 -9.82 12.30
CA LEU A 159 7.25 -9.78 10.85
C LEU A 159 8.20 -8.80 10.16
N VAL A 160 8.42 -7.62 10.77
CA VAL A 160 9.38 -6.62 10.26
C VAL A 160 10.77 -7.24 10.15
N ASP A 161 11.27 -7.83 11.23
CA ASP A 161 12.60 -8.45 11.28
C ASP A 161 12.70 -9.57 10.26
N MET A 162 11.71 -10.47 10.18
CA MET A 162 11.66 -11.55 9.21
C MET A 162 11.74 -11.06 7.76
N PHE A 163 10.98 -10.01 7.38
CA PHE A 163 11.02 -9.48 6.01
C PHE A 163 12.27 -8.65 5.73
N GLN A 164 12.85 -7.99 6.74
CA GLN A 164 14.15 -7.34 6.62
C GLN A 164 15.27 -8.36 6.43
N ASP A 165 15.27 -9.45 7.19
CA ASP A 165 16.22 -10.54 7.04
C ASP A 165 16.10 -11.19 5.66
N LEU A 166 14.88 -11.47 5.20
CA LEU A 166 14.65 -11.94 3.83
C LEU A 166 15.25 -10.98 2.79
N ARG A 167 15.03 -9.67 2.96
CA ARG A 167 15.60 -8.64 2.08
C ARG A 167 17.13 -8.64 2.13
N LEU A 168 17.73 -8.74 3.31
CA LEU A 168 19.19 -8.77 3.48
C LEU A 168 19.79 -10.04 2.88
N GLN A 169 19.19 -11.21 3.07
CA GLN A 169 19.64 -12.47 2.46
C GLN A 169 19.65 -12.37 0.93
N VAL A 170 18.60 -11.77 0.35
CA VAL A 170 18.54 -11.46 -1.08
C VAL A 170 19.71 -10.54 -1.50
N MET A 171 19.98 -9.47 -0.76
CA MET A 171 21.05 -8.51 -1.08
C MET A 171 22.45 -9.10 -0.97
N HIS A 172 22.73 -9.90 0.07
CA HIS A 172 24.04 -10.52 0.28
C HIS A 172 24.38 -11.56 -0.80
N GLY A 173 23.36 -12.23 -1.36
CA GLY A 173 23.55 -13.17 -2.47
C GLY A 173 23.86 -12.53 -3.83
N TYR A 174 23.73 -11.19 -3.98
CA TYR A 174 23.70 -10.52 -5.29
C TYR A 174 24.66 -9.33 -5.48
N GLY A 175 25.50 -9.00 -4.50
CA GLY A 175 26.48 -7.92 -4.64
C GLY A 175 25.87 -6.50 -4.68
N LYS A 176 26.72 -5.47 -4.87
CA LYS A 176 26.34 -4.04 -4.68
C LYS A 176 25.27 -3.52 -5.67
N ASP A 177 25.12 -4.14 -6.85
CA ASP A 177 24.20 -3.67 -7.90
C ASP A 177 22.71 -3.97 -7.62
N PHE A 178 22.41 -4.82 -6.64
CA PHE A 178 21.04 -5.17 -6.27
C PHE A 178 20.35 -4.12 -5.40
N ARG A 179 21.10 -3.13 -4.86
CA ARG A 179 20.58 -2.07 -3.97
C ARG A 179 19.54 -1.17 -4.63
N SER A 180 19.55 -1.05 -5.95
CA SER A 180 18.59 -0.23 -6.72
C SER A 180 17.23 -0.91 -6.96
N HIS A 181 17.13 -2.22 -6.71
CA HIS A 181 15.94 -3.02 -7.05
C HIS A 181 15.08 -3.43 -5.84
N THR A 182 15.62 -3.38 -4.62
CA THR A 182 14.79 -3.49 -3.42
C THR A 182 14.18 -2.12 -3.12
N GLY A 183 12.86 -2.00 -3.16
CA GLY A 183 12.17 -0.73 -2.91
C GLY A 183 12.53 -0.09 -1.56
N GLY A 184 12.28 1.22 -1.45
CA GLY A 184 12.54 2.00 -0.24
C GLY A 184 11.60 1.66 0.92
N ILE A 185 11.83 2.30 2.07
CA ILE A 185 10.88 2.35 3.18
C ILE A 185 9.96 3.56 2.93
N GLU A 186 8.65 3.35 2.92
CA GLU A 186 7.66 4.44 2.85
C GLU A 186 7.06 4.73 4.23
N GLU A 187 6.71 5.99 4.51
CA GLU A 187 6.15 6.42 5.79
C GLU A 187 4.68 6.86 5.63
N TYR A 188 3.77 6.40 6.49
CA TYR A 188 2.34 6.74 6.44
C TYR A 188 2.03 7.63 7.63
N VAL A 189 1.32 8.74 7.42
CA VAL A 189 0.96 9.66 8.51
C VAL A 189 -0.53 9.59 8.74
N LEU A 190 -0.93 8.82 9.74
CA LEU A 190 -2.33 8.60 10.11
C LEU A 190 -2.58 9.15 11.52
N HIS A 191 -3.50 10.11 11.65
CA HIS A 191 -3.84 10.79 12.91
C HIS A 191 -2.64 11.37 13.70
N GLY A 192 -1.55 11.73 13.01
CA GLY A 192 -0.33 12.28 13.63
C GLY A 192 0.70 11.23 14.07
N ASN A 193 0.44 9.94 13.83
CA ASN A 193 1.41 8.86 14.03
C ASN A 193 2.06 8.47 12.69
N ILE A 194 3.35 8.11 12.73
CA ILE A 194 4.13 7.63 11.58
C ILE A 194 4.12 6.09 11.58
N TYR A 195 3.75 5.50 10.46
CA TYR A 195 3.78 4.06 10.20
C TYR A 195 4.80 3.78 9.10
N HIS A 196 5.45 2.62 9.10
CA HIS A 196 6.43 2.27 8.06
C HIS A 196 5.91 1.13 7.19
N ALA A 197 6.18 1.17 5.88
CA ALA A 197 6.04 0.02 5.01
C ALA A 197 7.35 -0.32 4.30
N ILE A 198 7.63 -1.62 4.23
CA ILE A 198 8.79 -2.16 3.52
C ILE A 198 8.33 -2.56 2.13
N GLN A 199 8.98 -2.05 1.09
CA GLN A 199 8.72 -2.46 -0.28
C GLN A 199 9.68 -3.57 -0.72
N LEU A 200 9.13 -4.67 -1.24
CA LEU A 200 9.90 -5.75 -1.86
C LEU A 200 9.52 -5.86 -3.34
N ARG A 201 10.51 -6.02 -4.23
CA ARG A 201 10.33 -6.21 -5.68
C ARG A 201 11.27 -7.30 -6.19
N ASN A 202 10.86 -8.00 -7.26
CA ASN A 202 11.70 -8.90 -8.07
C ASN A 202 12.42 -10.03 -7.31
N ILE A 203 11.76 -10.76 -6.39
CA ILE A 203 12.39 -11.87 -5.63
C ILE A 203 11.98 -13.29 -6.08
N LYS A 204 11.23 -13.41 -7.18
CA LYS A 204 10.60 -14.65 -7.68
C LYS A 204 11.56 -15.86 -7.83
N TRP A 205 12.81 -15.62 -8.24
CA TRP A 205 13.79 -16.70 -8.40
C TRP A 205 14.34 -17.22 -7.06
N LEU A 206 14.28 -16.40 -6.00
CA LEU A 206 14.88 -16.69 -4.70
C LEU A 206 13.98 -17.54 -3.79
N ILE A 207 12.64 -17.34 -3.83
CA ILE A 207 11.69 -18.20 -3.11
C ILE A 207 11.87 -19.67 -3.53
N LYS A 208 12.10 -19.92 -4.83
CA LYS A 208 12.40 -21.26 -5.36
C LYS A 208 13.73 -21.85 -4.88
N LYS A 209 14.64 -21.04 -4.34
CA LYS A 209 15.99 -21.43 -3.92
C LYS A 209 16.17 -21.54 -2.41
N VAL A 210 15.40 -20.76 -1.63
CA VAL A 210 15.45 -20.74 -0.16
C VAL A 210 14.45 -21.73 0.46
N ILE A 211 13.34 -22.04 -0.23
CA ILE A 211 12.38 -23.09 0.18
C ILE A 211 12.75 -24.45 -0.43
N ARG A 212 14.04 -24.79 -0.44
CA ARG A 212 14.53 -26.14 -0.80
C ARG A 212 15.42 -26.68 0.30
#